data_AF-A0A8H7GQ43-F1
#
_entry.id   AF-A0A8H7GQ43-F1
#
_cell.length_a   1.000
_cell.length_b   1.000
_cell.length_c   1.000
_cell.angle_alpha   90.00
_cell.angle_beta   90.00
_cell.angle_gamma   90.00
#
_symmetry.space_group_name_H-M   'P 1'
#
loop_
_entity.id
_entity.type
_entity.pdbx_description
1 polymer ?
#
loop_
_entity_poly.entity_id
_entity_poly.type
_entity_poly.pdbx_seq_one_letter_code
_entity_poly.pdbx_strand_id
1 'polypeptide(L)'
;MSFFRSLQDMPATISIFHNAHVPTLARVYASLERAYYKLNDDKNLFQIDLMAKAMPTYDQFKMIHSQCVHSEESKNALKTVFPLLNDKLTKSDDACVTFKALGVNNERGFRVFSQNEYEKIHEAYTELVNQKEPEIDPSLVFRAPLLVDWDQNLIACDEEGLDHILHKYRLEQTSEHLSTA
;
A
#
# COMPACT_ATOMS: atom_id res chain seq x y z
N MET A 1 4.26 30.14 22.24
CA MET A 1 2.93 30.15 21.59
C MET A 1 2.70 28.76 21.03
N SER A 2 1.85 28.00 21.72
CA SER A 2 1.67 26.55 21.59
C SER A 2 0.79 26.22 20.38
N PHE A 3 1.38 25.71 19.31
CA PHE A 3 0.68 25.02 18.21
C PHE A 3 0.67 23.49 18.38
N PHE A 4 1.24 22.97 19.48
CA PHE A 4 1.51 21.53 19.67
C PHE A 4 0.50 20.79 20.55
N ARG A 5 -0.60 21.44 20.98
CA ARG A 5 -1.59 20.81 21.87
C ARG A 5 -2.92 20.45 21.19
N SER A 6 -3.01 20.60 19.86
CA SER A 6 -4.20 20.24 19.06
C SER A 6 -3.95 19.12 18.04
N LEU A 7 -2.74 18.53 17.99
CA LEU A 7 -2.40 17.37 17.15
C LEU A 7 -2.46 16.03 17.92
N GLN A 8 -2.76 16.06 19.22
CA GLN A 8 -2.71 14.86 20.08
C GLN A 8 -3.93 13.92 19.93
N ASP A 9 -4.97 14.31 19.19
CA ASP A 9 -6.21 13.53 18.99
C ASP A 9 -6.55 13.35 17.49
N MET A 10 -5.54 13.38 16.60
CA MET A 10 -5.80 13.01 15.20
C MET A 10 -5.76 11.47 15.07
N PRO A 11 -6.83 10.84 14.55
CA PRO A 11 -6.81 9.40 14.26
C PRO A 11 -5.66 9.07 13.31
N ALA A 12 -5.00 7.93 13.54
CA ALA A 12 -4.01 7.43 12.60
C ALA A 12 -4.64 7.23 11.22
N THR A 13 -3.90 7.43 10.13
CA THR A 13 -4.46 7.34 8.78
C THR A 13 -3.98 6.08 8.08
N ILE A 14 -4.93 5.21 7.72
CA ILE A 14 -4.67 4.02 6.91
C ILE A 14 -5.24 4.27 5.52
N SER A 15 -4.37 4.48 4.55
CA SER A 15 -4.77 4.61 3.14
C SER A 15 -4.78 3.24 2.47
N ILE A 16 -5.83 2.95 1.70
CA ILE A 16 -5.95 1.75 0.88
C ILE A 16 -6.09 2.14 -0.60
N PHE A 17 -5.10 1.76 -1.39
CA PHE A 17 -5.10 1.91 -2.84
C PHE A 17 -5.68 0.66 -3.47
N HIS A 18 -6.79 0.86 -4.20
CA HIS A 18 -7.64 -0.25 -4.59
C HIS A 18 -8.08 -0.17 -6.05
N ASN A 19 -8.26 -1.34 -6.68
CA ASN A 19 -8.80 -1.46 -8.03
C ASN A 19 -10.01 -2.39 -8.02
N ALA A 20 -11.17 -1.90 -8.47
CA ALA A 20 -12.45 -2.62 -8.45
C ALA A 20 -12.44 -3.92 -9.29
N HIS A 21 -11.48 -4.09 -10.19
CA HIS A 21 -11.36 -5.27 -11.05
C HIS A 21 -10.75 -6.50 -10.36
N VAL A 22 -10.27 -6.38 -9.12
CA VAL A 22 -9.55 -7.45 -8.41
C VAL A 22 -10.42 -8.04 -7.28
N PRO A 23 -10.89 -9.31 -7.35
CA PRO A 23 -11.77 -9.89 -6.34
C PRO A 23 -11.13 -10.12 -4.96
N THR A 24 -9.82 -10.38 -4.91
CA THR A 24 -9.09 -10.62 -3.65
C THR A 24 -9.08 -9.39 -2.74
N LEU A 25 -9.18 -8.21 -3.33
CA LEU A 25 -9.29 -6.93 -2.64
C LEU A 25 -10.53 -6.83 -1.75
N ALA A 26 -11.66 -7.40 -2.19
CA ALA A 26 -12.94 -7.28 -1.47
C ALA A 26 -12.87 -7.91 -0.07
N ARG A 27 -12.07 -8.97 0.10
CA ARG A 27 -11.89 -9.61 1.40
C ARG A 27 -11.05 -8.77 2.35
N VAL A 28 -9.91 -8.27 1.87
CA VAL A 28 -9.01 -7.40 2.65
C VAL A 28 -9.73 -6.13 3.08
N TYR A 29 -10.48 -5.51 2.16
CA TYR A 29 -11.28 -4.32 2.46
C TYR A 29 -12.39 -4.61 3.47
N ALA A 30 -13.16 -5.70 3.29
CA ALA A 30 -14.20 -6.07 4.25
C ALA A 30 -13.64 -6.37 5.65
N SER A 31 -12.44 -6.96 5.73
CA SER A 31 -11.75 -7.18 7.00
C SER A 31 -11.31 -5.88 7.66
N LEU A 32 -10.76 -4.94 6.88
CA LEU A 32 -10.38 -3.60 7.36
C LEU A 32 -11.60 -2.80 7.83
N GLU A 33 -12.70 -2.81 7.06
CA GLU A 33 -13.95 -2.13 7.41
C GLU A 33 -14.56 -2.69 8.71
N ARG A 34 -14.60 -4.02 8.86
CA ARG A 34 -15.03 -4.66 10.11
C ARG A 34 -14.13 -4.28 11.29
N ALA A 35 -12.82 -4.22 11.07
CA ALA A 35 -11.87 -3.81 12.11
C ALA A 35 -12.08 -2.35 12.50
N TYR A 36 -12.32 -1.47 11.53
CA TYR A 36 -12.65 -0.07 11.78
C TYR A 36 -13.90 0.05 12.64
N TYR A 37 -15.03 -0.54 12.28
CA TYR A 37 -16.23 -0.44 13.13
C TYR A 37 -15.98 -0.96 14.56
N LYS A 38 -15.33 -2.12 14.70
CA LYS A 38 -15.04 -2.69 16.04
C LYS A 38 -14.08 -1.86 16.88
N LEU A 39 -13.07 -1.27 16.24
CA LEU A 39 -11.99 -0.58 16.95
C LEU A 39 -12.32 0.91 17.19
N ASN A 40 -13.20 1.47 16.35
CA ASN A 40 -13.48 2.89 16.29
C ASN A 40 -14.75 3.31 17.04
N ASP A 41 -15.59 2.35 17.46
CA ASP A 41 -16.84 2.60 18.22
C ASP A 41 -16.61 3.48 19.47
N ASP A 42 -15.45 3.36 20.13
CA ASP A 42 -15.19 4.07 21.39
C ASP A 42 -14.20 5.26 21.28
N LYS A 43 -13.25 5.24 20.34
CA LYS A 43 -12.03 6.09 20.46
C LYS A 43 -11.52 6.79 19.21
N ASN A 44 -12.15 6.60 18.04
CA ASN A 44 -11.61 7.18 16.80
C ASN A 44 -10.10 6.92 16.63
N LEU A 45 -9.66 5.65 16.75
CA LEU A 45 -8.23 5.29 16.78
C LEU A 45 -7.54 5.53 15.44
N PHE A 46 -8.23 5.21 14.34
CA PHE A 46 -7.70 5.41 13.00
C PHE A 46 -8.83 5.71 12.02
N GLN A 47 -8.51 6.37 10.92
CA GLN A 47 -9.39 6.67 9.80
C GLN A 47 -8.95 5.88 8.57
N ILE A 48 -9.93 5.41 7.79
CA ILE A 48 -9.69 4.74 6.51
C ILE A 48 -9.79 5.77 5.40
N ASP A 49 -8.73 5.87 4.60
CA ASP A 49 -8.67 6.68 3.40
C ASP A 49 -8.74 5.78 2.15
N LEU A 50 -9.89 5.77 1.48
CA LEU A 50 -10.18 4.87 0.35
C LEU A 50 -9.80 5.53 -0.97
N MET A 51 -8.69 5.08 -1.56
CA MET A 51 -8.21 5.54 -2.86
C MET A 51 -8.66 4.59 -3.97
N ALA A 52 -9.85 4.86 -4.50
CA ALA A 52 -10.48 4.06 -5.54
C ALA A 52 -9.87 4.31 -6.92
N LYS A 53 -9.55 3.22 -7.63
CA LYS A 53 -9.07 3.26 -9.02
C LYS A 53 -7.80 4.09 -9.20
N ALA A 54 -7.04 4.26 -8.13
CA ALA A 54 -5.88 5.14 -8.09
C ALA A 54 -4.65 4.39 -7.56
N MET A 55 -3.49 4.84 -8.04
CA MET A 55 -2.19 4.45 -7.54
C MET A 55 -1.67 5.58 -6.63
N PRO A 56 -0.71 5.34 -5.70
CA PRO A 56 -0.09 6.42 -4.95
C PRO A 56 0.47 7.52 -5.86
N THR A 57 0.51 8.76 -5.40
CA THR A 57 1.26 9.81 -6.10
C THR A 57 2.77 9.55 -5.99
N TYR A 58 3.59 10.22 -6.81
CA TYR A 58 5.05 10.05 -6.73
C TYR A 58 5.60 10.44 -5.35
N ASP A 59 5.08 11.50 -4.74
CA ASP A 59 5.49 11.93 -3.41
C ASP A 59 5.11 10.91 -2.33
N GLN A 60 3.90 10.34 -2.41
CA GLN A 60 3.47 9.24 -1.54
C GLN A 60 4.34 8.00 -1.74
N PHE A 61 4.63 7.62 -2.98
CA PHE A 61 5.53 6.50 -3.30
C PHE A 61 6.93 6.73 -2.74
N LYS A 62 7.49 7.94 -2.88
CA LYS A 62 8.79 8.31 -2.32
C LYS A 62 8.79 8.22 -0.80
N MET A 63 7.70 8.63 -0.16
CA MET A 63 7.51 8.52 1.29
C MET A 63 7.46 7.05 1.72
N ILE A 64 6.62 6.24 1.08
CA ILE A 64 6.49 4.79 1.32
C ILE A 64 7.85 4.10 1.18
N HIS A 65 8.55 4.34 0.07
CA HIS A 65 9.86 3.75 -0.18
C HIS A 65 10.91 4.18 0.87
N SER A 66 10.90 5.45 1.30
CA SER A 66 11.91 5.95 2.23
C SER A 66 11.68 5.51 3.68
N GLN A 67 10.42 5.49 4.12
CA GLN A 67 10.02 5.32 5.53
C GLN A 67 9.44 3.93 5.83
N CYS A 68 8.66 3.35 4.92
CA CYS A 68 7.94 2.10 5.17
C CYS A 68 8.68 0.83 4.72
N VAL A 69 9.63 0.97 3.79
CA VAL A 69 10.40 -0.16 3.26
C VAL A 69 11.69 -0.35 4.05
N HIS A 70 11.57 -0.98 5.21
CA HIS A 70 12.70 -1.31 6.09
C HIS A 70 12.93 -2.82 6.24
N SER A 71 11.88 -3.64 6.14
CA SER A 71 11.94 -5.10 6.31
C SER A 71 11.92 -5.87 4.98
N GLU A 72 12.28 -7.15 4.97
CA GLU A 72 12.18 -7.96 3.75
C GLU A 72 10.72 -8.20 3.34
N GLU A 73 9.80 -8.28 4.31
CA GLU A 73 8.36 -8.39 4.08
C GLU A 73 7.83 -7.16 3.35
N SER A 74 8.16 -5.95 3.82
CA SER A 74 7.77 -4.69 3.18
C SER A 74 8.37 -4.54 1.77
N LYS A 75 9.62 -4.96 1.57
CA LYS A 75 10.24 -5.01 0.22
C LYS A 75 9.48 -5.95 -0.70
N ASN A 76 9.11 -7.14 -0.22
CA ASN A 76 8.37 -8.12 -0.99
C ASN A 76 6.95 -7.65 -1.30
N ALA A 77 6.29 -6.98 -0.34
CA ALA A 77 5.00 -6.34 -0.56
C ALA A 77 5.09 -5.29 -1.66
N LEU A 78 6.07 -4.38 -1.60
CA LEU A 78 6.25 -3.35 -2.63
C LEU A 78 6.56 -3.95 -4.00
N LYS A 79 7.43 -4.98 -4.07
CA LYS A 79 7.70 -5.73 -5.31
C LYS A 79 6.45 -6.40 -5.88
N THR A 80 5.59 -6.91 -5.01
CA THR A 80 4.34 -7.57 -5.42
C THR A 80 3.36 -6.56 -5.98
N VAL A 81 3.26 -5.39 -5.34
CA VAL A 81 2.38 -4.29 -5.71
C VAL A 81 2.84 -3.57 -6.98
N PHE A 82 4.16 -3.45 -7.20
CA PHE A 82 4.75 -2.84 -8.39
C PHE A 82 5.55 -3.86 -9.20
N PRO A 83 4.90 -4.71 -10.02
CA PRO A 83 5.58 -5.75 -10.79
C PRO A 83 6.65 -5.23 -11.76
N LEU A 84 6.55 -3.96 -12.19
CA LEU A 84 7.49 -3.30 -13.10
C LEU A 84 8.88 -3.08 -12.46
N LEU A 85 8.99 -3.16 -11.14
CA LEU A 85 10.27 -3.12 -10.41
C LEU A 85 11.00 -4.46 -10.39
N ASN A 86 10.34 -5.56 -10.80
CA ASN A 86 10.93 -6.90 -10.82
C ASN A 86 11.35 -7.27 -12.23
N ASP A 87 12.55 -7.88 -12.35
CA ASP A 87 12.98 -8.45 -13.61
C ASP A 87 12.03 -9.63 -13.92
N LYS A 88 11.31 -9.56 -15.04
CA LYS A 88 10.43 -10.66 -15.47
C LYS A 88 11.19 -11.57 -16.42
N LEU A 89 11.26 -12.85 -16.06
CA LEU A 89 11.79 -13.91 -16.90
C LEU A 89 10.61 -14.60 -17.58
N THR A 90 10.50 -14.43 -18.90
CA THR A 90 9.53 -15.18 -19.71
C THR A 90 10.33 -16.26 -20.45
N LYS A 91 10.10 -17.53 -20.11
CA LYS A 91 10.66 -18.66 -20.83
C LYS A 91 9.62 -19.14 -21.84
N SER A 92 9.88 -19.00 -23.12
CA SER A 92 9.24 -19.80 -24.16
C SER A 92 10.13 -21.01 -24.47
N ASP A 93 9.55 -22.08 -25.02
CA ASP A 93 10.25 -23.34 -25.32
C ASP A 93 11.54 -23.14 -26.16
N ASP A 94 11.61 -22.07 -26.97
CA ASP A 94 12.76 -21.76 -27.84
C ASP A 94 13.59 -20.51 -27.42
N ALA A 95 13.16 -19.72 -26.44
CA ALA A 95 13.89 -18.52 -26.02
C ALA A 95 13.61 -18.07 -24.59
N CYS A 96 14.66 -17.62 -23.89
CA CYS A 96 14.55 -16.94 -22.60
C CYS A 96 14.63 -15.43 -22.82
N VAL A 97 13.51 -14.71 -22.71
CA VAL A 97 13.48 -13.25 -22.78
C VAL A 97 13.36 -12.66 -21.38
N THR A 98 14.43 -12.00 -20.93
CA THR A 98 14.45 -11.16 -19.73
C THR A 98 13.89 -9.78 -20.05
N PHE A 99 12.74 -9.44 -19.48
CA PHE A 99 12.30 -8.05 -19.37
C PHE A 99 12.99 -7.42 -18.17
N LYS A 100 13.92 -6.50 -18.44
CA LYS A 100 14.64 -5.77 -17.41
C LYS A 100 13.68 -4.84 -16.68
N ALA A 101 13.67 -4.90 -15.35
CA ALA A 101 12.87 -4.00 -14.54
C ALA A 101 13.19 -2.53 -14.80
N LEU A 102 12.17 -1.70 -14.68
CA LEU A 102 12.28 -0.25 -14.72
C LEU A 102 12.81 0.28 -13.39
N GLY A 103 13.43 1.46 -13.41
CA GLY A 103 13.97 2.11 -12.22
C GLY A 103 15.48 1.96 -12.01
N VAL A 104 15.99 2.79 -11.11
CA VAL A 104 17.41 2.93 -10.77
C VAL A 104 17.71 2.16 -9.49
N ASN A 105 18.84 1.46 -9.44
CA ASN A 105 19.30 0.83 -8.20
C ASN A 105 19.63 1.92 -7.18
N ASN A 106 18.96 1.89 -6.04
CA ASN A 106 19.30 2.74 -4.91
C ASN A 106 20.42 2.12 -4.06
N GLU A 107 21.04 2.91 -3.20
CA GLU A 107 22.11 2.51 -2.28
C GLU A 107 21.69 1.35 -1.35
N ARG A 108 20.38 1.19 -1.14
CA ARG A 108 19.77 0.09 -0.36
C ARG A 108 19.63 -1.22 -1.12
N GLY A 109 20.12 -1.32 -2.36
CA GLY A 109 20.06 -2.52 -3.19
C GLY A 109 18.67 -2.83 -3.76
N PHE A 110 17.78 -1.84 -3.78
CA PHE A 110 16.42 -1.95 -4.31
C PHE A 110 16.20 -0.97 -5.47
N ARG A 111 15.44 -1.38 -6.50
CA ARG A 111 15.12 -0.52 -7.65
C ARG A 111 13.98 0.43 -7.31
N VAL A 112 14.13 1.69 -7.70
CA VAL A 112 13.11 2.72 -7.52
C VAL A 112 12.85 3.44 -8.84
N PHE A 113 11.60 3.80 -9.08
CA PHE A 113 11.25 4.64 -10.22
C PHE A 113 11.81 6.05 -10.03
N SER A 114 12.34 6.63 -11.11
CA SER A 114 12.50 8.08 -11.19
C SER A 114 11.14 8.76 -11.34
N GLN A 115 11.08 10.05 -11.04
CA GLN A 115 9.85 10.84 -11.16
C GLN A 115 9.20 10.72 -12.55
N ASN A 116 9.99 10.92 -13.61
CA ASN A 116 9.50 10.85 -14.99
C ASN A 116 9.00 9.45 -15.38
N GLU A 117 9.62 8.38 -14.86
CA GLU A 117 9.14 7.01 -15.09
C GLU A 117 7.82 6.79 -14.36
N TYR A 118 7.72 7.24 -13.11
CA TYR A 118 6.53 7.09 -12.29
C TYR A 118 5.33 7.82 -12.89
N GLU A 119 5.52 9.05 -13.38
CA GLU A 119 4.46 9.84 -14.02
C GLU A 119 3.87 9.12 -15.23
N LYS A 120 4.71 8.53 -16.10
CA LYS A 120 4.26 7.74 -17.25
C LYS A 120 3.51 6.48 -16.84
N ILE A 121 4.00 5.79 -15.82
CA ILE A 121 3.35 4.58 -15.26
C ILE A 121 1.98 4.95 -14.68
N HIS A 122 1.90 6.07 -13.97
CA HIS A 122 0.68 6.57 -13.36
C HIS A 122 -0.36 6.99 -14.40
N GLU A 123 0.07 7.69 -15.46
CA GLU A 123 -0.78 8.05 -16.59
C GLU A 123 -1.33 6.79 -17.28
N ALA A 124 -0.45 5.84 -17.64
CA ALA A 124 -0.84 4.58 -18.27
C ALA A 124 -1.80 3.77 -17.39
N TYR A 125 -1.55 3.69 -16.08
CA TYR A 125 -2.47 3.00 -15.16
C TYR A 125 -3.84 3.68 -15.11
N THR A 126 -3.87 5.02 -15.05
CA THR A 126 -5.12 5.79 -15.01
C THR A 126 -5.94 5.58 -16.28
N GLU A 127 -5.30 5.53 -17.45
CA GLU A 127 -5.96 5.20 -18.71
C GLU A 127 -6.53 3.78 -18.70
N LEU A 128 -5.74 2.79 -18.28
CA LEU A 128 -6.15 1.38 -18.24
C LEU A 128 -7.32 1.12 -17.28
N VAL A 129 -7.35 1.78 -16.12
CA VAL A 129 -8.43 1.61 -15.13
C VAL A 129 -9.72 2.32 -15.53
N ASN A 130 -9.63 3.36 -16.37
CA ASN A 130 -10.79 4.07 -16.89
C ASN A 130 -11.41 3.39 -18.13
N GLN A 131 -10.67 2.52 -18.80
CA GLN A 131 -11.19 1.69 -19.89
C GLN A 131 -12.09 0.57 -19.34
N LYS A 132 -13.24 0.34 -19.99
CA LYS A 132 -14.19 -0.73 -19.59
C LYS A 132 -13.66 -2.13 -19.88
N GLU A 133 -12.89 -2.27 -20.96
CA GLU A 133 -12.24 -3.51 -21.39
C GLU A 133 -10.82 -3.16 -21.82
N PRO A 134 -9.86 -3.10 -20.87
CA PRO A 134 -8.49 -2.80 -21.21
C PRO A 134 -7.85 -4.01 -21.93
N GLU A 135 -7.10 -3.75 -23.00
CA GLU A 135 -6.33 -4.79 -23.71
C GLU A 135 -5.22 -5.38 -22.82
N ILE A 136 -4.76 -4.62 -21.83
CA ILE A 136 -3.70 -4.97 -20.90
C ILE A 136 -4.28 -4.96 -19.48
N ASP A 137 -4.08 -6.05 -18.72
CA ASP A 137 -4.50 -6.12 -17.33
C ASP A 137 -3.78 -5.03 -16.50
N PRO A 138 -4.52 -4.09 -15.86
CA PRO A 138 -3.94 -3.05 -15.00
C PRO A 138 -3.07 -3.61 -13.88
N SER A 139 -3.30 -4.87 -13.46
CA SER A 139 -2.54 -5.58 -12.45
C SER A 139 -1.07 -5.80 -12.84
N LEU A 140 -0.74 -5.71 -14.13
CA LEU A 140 0.64 -5.78 -14.63
C LEU A 140 1.44 -4.52 -14.29
N VAL A 141 0.75 -3.40 -14.12
CA VAL A 141 1.32 -2.09 -13.79
C VAL A 141 1.32 -1.88 -12.27
N PHE A 142 0.13 -2.03 -11.65
CA PHE A 142 -0.06 -1.90 -10.22
C PHE A 142 -1.03 -2.97 -9.71
N ARG A 143 -0.54 -3.83 -8.82
CA ARG A 143 -1.30 -4.91 -8.23
C ARG A 143 -1.89 -4.47 -6.89
N ALA A 144 -3.15 -4.07 -6.91
CA ALA A 144 -3.91 -3.76 -5.70
C ALA A 144 -4.24 -5.04 -4.88
N PRO A 145 -4.47 -4.94 -3.55
CA PRO A 145 -4.39 -3.74 -2.71
C PRO A 145 -2.96 -3.33 -2.34
N LEU A 146 -2.77 -2.04 -2.11
CA LEU A 146 -1.70 -1.53 -1.26
C LEU A 146 -2.34 -0.81 -0.07
N LEU A 147 -2.08 -1.31 1.13
CA LEU A 147 -2.40 -0.65 2.38
C LEU A 147 -1.17 0.06 2.89
N VAL A 148 -1.34 1.28 3.36
CA VAL A 148 -0.29 2.10 3.94
C VAL A 148 -0.82 2.68 5.24
N ASP A 149 -0.17 2.33 6.34
CA ASP A 149 -0.35 3.00 7.61
C ASP A 149 0.72 4.09 7.72
N TRP A 150 0.29 5.35 7.60
CA TRP A 150 1.18 6.50 7.63
C TRP A 150 1.72 6.83 9.03
N ASP A 151 1.03 6.37 10.08
CA ASP A 151 1.45 6.62 11.47
C ASP A 151 2.50 5.60 11.89
N GLN A 152 2.28 4.32 11.55
CA GLN A 152 3.25 3.25 11.84
C GLN A 152 4.37 3.15 10.79
N ASN A 153 4.23 3.81 9.65
CA ASN A 153 5.08 3.63 8.47
C ASN A 153 5.14 2.16 8.03
N LEU A 154 3.98 1.50 7.95
CA LEU A 154 3.88 0.09 7.54
C LEU A 154 3.10 -0.03 6.24
N ILE A 155 3.47 -1.05 5.44
CA ILE A 155 2.73 -1.41 4.23
C ILE A 155 2.31 -2.87 4.25
N ALA A 156 1.15 -3.14 3.66
CA ALA A 156 0.62 -4.48 3.49
C ALA A 156 -0.07 -4.62 2.11
N CYS A 157 -0.08 -5.84 1.58
CA CYS A 157 -0.79 -6.17 0.34
C CYS A 157 -1.76 -7.35 0.51
N ASP A 158 -1.86 -7.89 1.71
CA ASP A 158 -2.49 -9.15 2.06
C ASP A 158 -3.15 -9.09 3.46
N GLU A 159 -3.91 -10.12 3.80
CA GLU A 159 -4.62 -10.21 5.08
C GLU A 159 -3.66 -10.35 6.27
N GLU A 160 -2.53 -11.04 6.10
CA GLU A 160 -1.52 -11.20 7.16
C GLU A 160 -0.84 -9.88 7.48
N GLY A 161 -0.43 -9.11 6.46
CA GLY A 161 0.09 -7.77 6.64
C GLY A 161 -0.92 -6.80 7.25
N LEU A 162 -2.21 -6.93 6.89
CA LEU A 162 -3.28 -6.14 7.51
C LEU A 162 -3.42 -6.47 9.00
N ASP A 163 -3.39 -7.75 9.39
CA ASP A 163 -3.48 -8.15 10.80
C ASP A 163 -2.31 -7.59 11.62
N HIS A 164 -1.12 -7.53 11.02
CA HIS A 164 0.06 -6.91 11.63
C HIS A 164 -0.13 -5.41 11.90
N ILE A 165 -0.66 -4.66 10.91
CA ILE A 165 -0.99 -3.25 11.08
C ILE A 165 -2.04 -3.05 12.18
N LEU A 166 -3.08 -3.89 12.18
CA LEU A 166 -4.19 -3.81 13.14
C LEU A 166 -3.78 -4.19 14.57
N HIS A 167 -2.68 -4.91 14.76
CA HIS A 167 -2.21 -5.36 16.07
C HIS A 167 -1.95 -4.19 17.04
N LYS A 168 -1.34 -3.09 16.57
CA LYS A 168 -1.12 -1.88 17.39
C LYS A 168 -2.44 -1.34 17.96
N TYR A 169 -3.43 -1.15 17.10
CA TYR A 169 -4.72 -0.59 17.49
C TYR A 169 -5.51 -1.49 18.44
N ARG A 170 -5.34 -2.82 18.34
CA ARG A 170 -5.92 -3.78 19.31
C ARG A 170 -5.24 -3.68 20.69
N LEU A 171 -3.93 -3.48 20.73
CA LEU A 171 -3.19 -3.32 21.99
C LEU A 171 -3.55 -2.02 22.71
N GLU A 172 -3.70 -0.92 21.96
CA GLU A 172 -4.11 0.38 22.52
C GLU A 172 -5.51 0.34 23.15
N GLN A 173 -6.42 -0.49 22.62
CA GLN A 173 -7.68 -0.76 23.32
C GLN A 173 -7.47 -1.49 24.65
N THR A 174 -6.57 -2.47 24.70
CA THR A 174 -6.41 -3.37 25.85
C THR A 174 -5.61 -2.75 27.01
N SER A 175 -4.59 -1.96 26.71
CA SER A 175 -3.67 -1.36 27.71
C SER A 175 -4.35 -0.35 28.64
N GLU A 176 -5.39 0.35 28.18
CA GLU A 176 -6.13 1.30 29.03
C GLU A 176 -7.21 0.65 29.91
N HIS A 177 -7.75 -0.51 29.53
CA HIS A 177 -8.65 -1.27 30.41
C HIS A 177 -7.94 -1.79 31.67
N LEU A 178 -6.61 -1.95 31.63
CA LEU A 178 -5.79 -2.31 32.78
C LEU A 178 -5.34 -1.11 33.63
N SER A 179 -5.42 0.12 33.09
CA SER A 179 -5.01 1.35 33.78
C SER A 179 -6.15 2.06 34.52
N THR A 180 -7.39 1.57 34.36
CA THR A 180 -8.62 2.12 34.97
C THR A 180 -9.19 1.26 36.10
N ALA A 181 -8.43 0.27 36.59
CA ALA A 181 -8.78 -0.57 37.73
C ALA A 181 -8.11 -0.11 39.03
#